data_AF-A0A948NDS2-F1
#
_entry.id   AF-A0A948NDS2-F1
#
_cell.length_a   1.000
_cell.length_b   1.000
_cell.length_c   1.000
_cell.angle_alpha   90.00
_cell.angle_beta   90.00
_cell.angle_gamma   90.00
#
_symmetry.space_group_name_H-M   'P 1'
#
loop_
_entity.id
_entity.type
_entity.pdbx_description
1 polymer ?
#
loop_
_entity_poly.entity_id
_entity_poly.type
_entity_poly.pdbx_seq_one_letter_code
_entity_poly.pdbx_strand_id
1 'polypeptide(L)'
;MESSSTHVLKKAPQGFTLVEMLVVLAIIVIVTAIAINGQSSFNKSVILTDTAYTLAFSIREAQSLGLSSRYFGGFQNAGYGVHFSSGSLTSYILFADTNPGIPGSSQGGVCPGHTVAFGPEARPGNCTYELPTEGVRTSTFNRGFKISKFCGFDKALNETRCSGTNLDSLDIVYLRPNTQSIITGKRSGAPMTLEDATIYLASPDGGTERCVSVTKVGQVSVGICP
;
A
#
# COMPACT_ATOMS: atom_id res chain seq x y z
N MET A 1 84.48 -18.77 -42.57
CA MET A 1 83.12 -18.22 -42.71
C MET A 1 82.33 -18.69 -41.49
N GLU A 2 82.39 -17.89 -40.43
CA GLU A 2 81.62 -18.06 -39.20
C GLU A 2 80.12 -17.86 -39.47
N SER A 3 79.29 -18.77 -38.98
CA SER A 3 77.84 -18.60 -38.91
C SER A 3 77.46 -18.33 -37.46
N SER A 4 77.21 -17.06 -37.17
CA SER A 4 76.82 -16.57 -35.84
C SER A 4 75.34 -16.88 -35.58
N SER A 5 75.05 -17.85 -34.71
CA SER A 5 73.69 -18.16 -34.25
C SER A 5 73.25 -17.15 -33.19
N THR A 6 72.35 -16.23 -33.54
CA THR A 6 71.69 -15.32 -32.60
C THR A 6 70.58 -16.06 -31.84
N HIS A 7 70.83 -16.37 -30.57
CA HIS A 7 69.81 -16.88 -29.65
C HIS A 7 68.87 -15.75 -29.21
N VAL A 8 67.61 -15.78 -29.68
CA VAL A 8 66.55 -14.89 -29.19
C VAL A 8 66.09 -15.40 -27.82
N LEU A 9 66.51 -14.74 -26.75
CA LEU A 9 66.08 -15.00 -25.37
C LEU A 9 64.59 -14.70 -25.21
N LYS A 10 63.77 -15.74 -25.05
CA LYS A 10 62.34 -15.60 -24.74
C LYS A 10 62.20 -15.27 -23.25
N LYS A 11 61.74 -14.05 -22.94
CA LYS A 11 61.50 -13.56 -21.58
C LYS A 11 60.47 -14.45 -20.87
N ALA A 12 60.85 -15.03 -19.72
CA ALA A 12 59.92 -15.82 -18.91
C ALA A 12 58.78 -14.92 -18.40
N PRO A 13 57.51 -15.37 -18.41
CA PRO A 13 56.42 -14.62 -17.83
C PRO A 13 56.66 -14.47 -16.34
N GLN A 14 56.74 -13.23 -15.86
CA GLN A 14 56.87 -12.93 -14.43
C GLN A 14 55.53 -13.24 -13.76
N GLY A 15 55.56 -14.08 -12.72
CA GLY A 15 54.40 -14.41 -11.89
C GLY A 15 54.11 -13.33 -10.86
N PHE A 16 52.90 -13.37 -10.29
CA PHE A 16 52.48 -12.50 -9.19
C PHE A 16 53.23 -12.83 -7.91
N THR A 17 53.58 -11.80 -7.14
CA THR A 17 54.21 -11.97 -5.82
C THR A 17 53.17 -12.38 -4.77
N LEU A 18 53.60 -13.10 -3.72
CA LEU A 18 52.71 -13.46 -2.60
C LEU A 18 52.12 -12.23 -1.91
N VAL A 19 52.89 -11.15 -1.82
CA VAL A 19 52.44 -9.90 -1.19
C VAL A 19 51.36 -9.19 -2.03
N GLU A 20 51.46 -9.20 -3.37
CA GLU A 20 50.41 -8.65 -4.24
C GLU A 20 49.10 -9.41 -4.08
N MET A 21 49.15 -10.74 -4.02
CA MET A 21 47.94 -11.55 -3.79
C MET A 21 47.28 -11.23 -2.44
N LEU A 22 48.06 -10.99 -1.39
CA LEU A 22 47.54 -10.60 -0.09
C LEU A 22 46.83 -9.24 -0.13
N VAL A 23 47.43 -8.25 -0.80
CA VAL A 23 46.83 -6.91 -0.96
C VAL A 23 45.52 -7.00 -1.76
N VAL A 24 45.48 -7.78 -2.84
CA VAL A 24 44.27 -7.96 -3.65
C VAL A 24 43.14 -8.58 -2.84
N LEU A 25 43.42 -9.65 -2.07
CA LEU A 25 42.42 -10.26 -1.20
C LEU A 25 41.90 -9.30 -0.13
N ALA A 26 42.76 -8.48 0.46
CA ALA A 26 42.36 -7.46 1.42
C ALA A 26 41.37 -6.46 0.80
N ILE A 27 41.64 -5.97 -0.41
CA ILE A 27 40.75 -5.04 -1.12
C ILE A 27 39.42 -5.70 -1.46
N ILE A 28 39.42 -6.95 -1.93
CA ILE A 28 38.18 -7.70 -2.24
C ILE A 28 37.30 -7.84 -1.00
N VAL A 29 37.88 -8.19 0.16
CA VAL A 29 37.14 -8.32 1.43
C VAL A 29 36.52 -6.99 1.84
N ILE A 30 37.26 -5.88 1.72
CA ILE A 30 36.75 -4.55 2.07
C ILE A 30 35.59 -4.16 1.14
N VAL A 31 35.75 -4.31 -0.18
CA VAL A 31 34.72 -3.94 -1.16
C VAL A 31 33.48 -4.83 -1.02
N THR A 32 33.64 -6.14 -0.82
CA THR A 32 32.52 -7.06 -0.61
C THR A 32 31.77 -6.77 0.68
N ALA A 33 32.47 -6.42 1.77
CA ALA A 33 31.82 -6.01 3.02
C ALA A 33 30.95 -4.76 2.84
N ILE A 34 31.43 -3.75 2.10
CA ILE A 34 30.64 -2.54 1.80
C ILE A 34 29.41 -2.90 0.93
N ALA A 35 29.60 -3.71 -0.11
CA ALA A 35 28.53 -4.10 -1.02
C ALA A 35 27.40 -4.90 -0.32
N ILE A 36 27.75 -5.87 0.53
CA ILE A 36 26.79 -6.70 1.26
C ILE A 36 25.94 -5.86 2.22
N ASN A 37 26.56 -4.90 2.93
CA ASN A 37 25.82 -4.00 3.82
C ASN A 37 24.85 -3.10 3.05
N GLY A 38 25.24 -2.60 1.87
CA GLY A 38 24.37 -1.80 1.00
C GLY A 38 23.16 -2.56 0.43
N GLN A 39 23.31 -3.87 0.18
CA GLN A 39 22.24 -4.68 -0.41
C GLN A 39 21.00 -4.81 0.50
N SER A 40 21.21 -4.86 1.82
CA SER A 40 20.11 -5.03 2.80
C SER A 40 19.15 -3.83 2.81
N SER A 41 19.68 -2.60 2.78
CA SER A 41 18.85 -1.39 2.77
C SER A 41 18.12 -1.19 1.44
N PHE A 42 18.77 -1.50 0.32
CA PHE A 42 18.16 -1.46 -1.00
C PHE A 42 17.02 -2.47 -1.15
N ASN A 43 17.23 -3.73 -0.75
CA ASN A 43 16.19 -4.76 -0.80
C ASN A 43 14.94 -4.34 0.00
N LYS A 44 15.11 -3.71 1.17
CA LYS A 44 13.99 -3.22 1.99
C LYS A 44 13.21 -2.11 1.30
N SER A 45 13.89 -1.13 0.70
CA SER A 45 13.21 0.00 0.04
C SER A 45 12.45 -0.43 -1.21
N VAL A 46 12.98 -1.41 -1.96
CA VAL A 46 12.29 -2.02 -3.09
C VAL A 46 11.04 -2.76 -2.62
N ILE A 47 11.15 -3.62 -1.60
CA ILE A 47 9.99 -4.37 -1.09
C ILE A 47 8.93 -3.43 -0.51
N LEU A 48 9.33 -2.38 0.23
CA LEU A 48 8.40 -1.39 0.76
C LEU A 48 7.65 -0.63 -0.35
N THR A 49 8.34 -0.35 -1.45
CA THR A 49 7.75 0.32 -2.61
C THR A 49 6.76 -0.62 -3.30
N ASP A 50 7.11 -1.90 -3.47
CA ASP A 50 6.23 -2.93 -4.02
C ASP A 50 4.97 -3.17 -3.18
N THR A 51 5.10 -3.21 -1.84
CA THR A 51 3.93 -3.34 -0.94
C THR A 51 3.03 -2.11 -1.02
N ALA A 52 3.60 -0.90 -1.10
CA ALA A 52 2.83 0.33 -1.31
C ALA A 52 2.09 0.34 -2.65
N TYR A 53 2.72 -0.12 -3.73
CA TYR A 53 2.06 -0.26 -5.03
C TYR A 53 0.96 -1.34 -5.01
N THR A 54 1.20 -2.47 -4.35
CA THR A 54 0.19 -3.53 -4.17
C THR A 54 -1.05 -2.99 -3.46
N LEU A 55 -0.86 -2.17 -2.41
CA LEU A 55 -1.96 -1.50 -1.74
C LEU A 55 -2.70 -0.52 -2.67
N ALA A 56 -1.95 0.34 -3.38
CA ALA A 56 -2.52 1.28 -4.34
C ALA A 56 -3.30 0.57 -5.46
N PHE A 57 -2.84 -0.59 -5.93
CA PHE A 57 -3.57 -1.40 -6.89
C PHE A 57 -4.86 -1.97 -6.32
N SER A 58 -4.87 -2.42 -5.07
CA SER A 58 -6.11 -2.88 -4.42
C SER A 58 -7.15 -1.77 -4.28
N ILE A 59 -6.72 -0.52 -4.02
CA ILE A 59 -7.63 0.65 -3.99
C ILE A 59 -8.20 0.93 -5.38
N ARG A 60 -7.38 0.84 -6.44
CA ARG A 60 -7.85 0.98 -7.83
C ARG A 60 -8.74 -0.17 -8.29
N GLU A 61 -8.50 -1.38 -7.78
CA GLU A 61 -9.39 -2.52 -7.98
C GLU A 61 -10.75 -2.24 -7.34
N ALA A 62 -10.79 -1.78 -6.08
CA ALA A 62 -12.03 -1.37 -5.42
C ALA A 62 -12.78 -0.30 -6.22
N GLN A 63 -12.07 0.71 -6.73
CA GLN A 63 -12.63 1.72 -7.63
C GLN A 63 -13.28 1.11 -8.87
N SER A 64 -12.56 0.21 -9.57
CA SER A 64 -13.11 -0.46 -10.76
C SER A 64 -14.33 -1.31 -10.43
N LEU A 65 -14.33 -2.02 -9.30
CA LEU A 65 -15.44 -2.88 -8.88
C LEU A 65 -16.68 -2.06 -8.50
N GLY A 66 -16.49 -0.98 -7.74
CA GLY A 66 -17.57 -0.09 -7.29
C GLY A 66 -18.22 0.69 -8.42
N LEU A 67 -17.43 1.20 -9.38
CA LEU A 67 -17.96 1.91 -10.55
C LEU A 67 -18.66 0.98 -11.55
N SER A 68 -18.25 -0.29 -11.61
CA SER A 68 -18.90 -1.29 -12.46
C SER A 68 -20.11 -1.97 -11.81
N SER A 69 -20.47 -1.61 -10.57
CA SER A 69 -21.60 -2.21 -9.85
C SER A 69 -21.51 -3.75 -9.83
N ARG A 70 -20.35 -4.27 -9.41
CA ARG A 70 -20.15 -5.72 -9.37
C ARG A 70 -21.11 -6.36 -8.37
N TYR A 71 -21.71 -7.46 -8.79
CA TYR A 71 -22.60 -8.25 -7.94
C TYR A 71 -21.81 -9.00 -6.87
N PHE A 72 -22.27 -8.95 -5.62
CA PHE A 72 -21.65 -9.65 -4.51
C PHE A 72 -22.66 -10.02 -3.44
N GLY A 73 -22.56 -11.24 -2.89
CA GLY A 73 -23.30 -11.63 -1.70
C GLY A 73 -24.83 -11.57 -1.80
N GLY A 74 -25.42 -11.58 -2.99
CA GLY A 74 -26.87 -11.38 -3.17
C GLY A 74 -27.27 -9.97 -3.59
N PHE A 75 -26.34 -9.03 -3.57
CA PHE A 75 -26.59 -7.60 -3.73
C PHE A 75 -26.01 -7.07 -5.05
N GLN A 76 -26.79 -6.22 -5.73
CA GLN A 76 -26.36 -5.42 -6.88
C GLN A 76 -26.09 -3.98 -6.43
N ASN A 77 -25.31 -3.21 -7.21
CA ASN A 77 -25.00 -1.81 -6.92
C ASN A 77 -24.32 -1.54 -5.57
N ALA A 78 -23.70 -2.56 -4.96
CA ALA A 78 -22.88 -2.40 -3.79
C ALA A 78 -21.65 -1.53 -4.11
N GLY A 79 -21.27 -0.67 -3.17
CA GLY A 79 -19.98 0.01 -3.20
C GLY A 79 -18.86 -1.00 -2.95
N TYR A 80 -17.65 -0.69 -3.43
CA TYR A 80 -16.46 -1.47 -3.09
C TYR A 80 -15.42 -0.56 -2.48
N GLY A 81 -14.74 -1.07 -1.46
CA GLY A 81 -13.75 -0.27 -0.74
C GLY A 81 -12.65 -1.09 -0.10
N VAL A 82 -11.68 -0.36 0.43
CA VAL A 82 -10.59 -0.92 1.22
C VAL A 82 -10.72 -0.42 2.66
N HIS A 83 -10.70 -1.37 3.59
CA HIS A 83 -10.78 -1.14 5.03
C HIS A 83 -9.41 -1.32 5.69
N PHE A 84 -9.08 -0.36 6.54
CA PHE A 84 -7.92 -0.38 7.43
C PHE A 84 -8.38 -0.30 8.88
N SER A 85 -7.76 -1.11 9.75
CA SER A 85 -8.06 -1.13 11.18
C SER A 85 -6.79 -0.84 11.98
N SER A 86 -6.90 -0.01 13.02
CA SER A 86 -5.82 0.22 13.98
C SER A 86 -5.49 -1.04 14.80
N GLY A 87 -6.43 -2.00 14.89
CA GLY A 87 -6.22 -3.29 15.56
C GLY A 87 -5.46 -4.31 14.71
N SER A 88 -5.36 -4.11 13.39
CA SER A 88 -4.66 -5.02 12.47
C SER A 88 -3.80 -4.23 11.49
N LEU A 89 -2.57 -3.92 11.91
CA LEU A 89 -1.63 -3.12 11.13
C LEU A 89 -0.90 -3.91 10.03
N THR A 90 -1.02 -5.23 10.02
CA THR A 90 -0.35 -6.12 9.06
C THR A 90 -1.26 -6.58 7.93
N SER A 91 -2.49 -6.06 7.85
CA SER A 91 -3.44 -6.45 6.81
C SER A 91 -4.42 -5.32 6.48
N TYR A 92 -5.09 -5.47 5.35
CA TYR A 92 -6.22 -4.66 4.94
C TYR A 92 -7.25 -5.56 4.25
N ILE A 93 -8.49 -5.10 4.20
CA ILE A 93 -9.60 -5.89 3.66
C ILE A 93 -10.19 -5.14 2.47
N LEU A 94 -10.23 -5.78 1.30
CA LEU A 94 -11.10 -5.38 0.20
C LEU A 94 -12.50 -5.90 0.53
N PHE A 95 -13.48 -5.00 0.57
CA PHE A 95 -14.85 -5.33 0.93
C PHE A 95 -15.86 -4.79 -0.09
N ALA A 96 -17.04 -5.41 -0.10
CA ALA A 96 -18.21 -4.96 -0.82
C ALA A 96 -19.24 -4.48 0.22
N ASP A 97 -19.53 -3.20 0.18
CA ASP A 97 -20.43 -2.48 1.07
C ASP A 97 -21.87 -2.94 0.81
N THR A 98 -22.27 -3.95 1.57
CA THR A 98 -23.56 -4.65 1.44
C THR A 98 -24.32 -4.61 2.74
N ASN A 99 -23.73 -4.10 3.81
CA ASN A 99 -24.41 -3.82 5.06
C ASN A 99 -24.55 -2.31 5.26
N PRO A 100 -25.75 -1.82 5.58
CA PRO A 100 -27.02 -2.55 5.61
C PRO A 100 -27.52 -2.96 4.21
N GLY A 101 -28.11 -4.16 4.11
CA GLY A 101 -28.51 -4.76 2.83
C GLY A 101 -29.78 -4.18 2.19
N ILE A 102 -30.52 -3.36 2.93
CA ILE A 102 -31.69 -2.65 2.40
C ILE A 102 -31.17 -1.41 1.65
N PRO A 103 -31.65 -1.09 0.44
CA PRO A 103 -31.27 0.17 -0.19
C PRO A 103 -32.11 1.36 0.31
N GLY A 104 -31.54 2.57 0.31
CA GLY A 104 -32.24 3.83 0.60
C GLY A 104 -31.68 4.64 1.78
N SER A 105 -32.31 5.78 2.08
CA SER A 105 -31.75 6.84 2.96
C SER A 105 -32.05 6.63 4.44
N SER A 106 -32.89 5.64 4.76
CA SER A 106 -33.35 5.35 6.12
C SER A 106 -32.22 4.87 7.05
N GLN A 107 -31.02 4.66 6.53
CA GLN A 107 -29.92 4.00 7.23
C GLN A 107 -28.88 4.96 7.81
N GLY A 108 -29.04 6.27 7.63
CA GLY A 108 -28.09 7.24 8.18
C GLY A 108 -26.64 7.02 7.69
N GLY A 109 -26.48 6.33 6.55
CA GLY A 109 -25.18 5.99 6.01
C GLY A 109 -24.43 7.20 5.49
N VAL A 110 -23.10 7.08 5.42
CA VAL A 110 -22.21 8.14 4.93
C VAL A 110 -22.17 8.17 3.40
N CYS A 111 -22.67 7.13 2.74
CA CYS A 111 -22.72 7.05 1.29
C CYS A 111 -23.60 8.15 0.67
N PRO A 112 -23.08 8.93 -0.29
CA PRO A 112 -23.89 9.85 -1.06
C PRO A 112 -24.83 9.09 -2.02
N GLY A 113 -26.05 9.60 -2.17
CA GLY A 113 -26.98 9.12 -3.20
C GLY A 113 -27.81 7.88 -2.83
N HIS A 114 -27.86 7.49 -1.55
CA HIS A 114 -28.78 6.49 -1.02
C HIS A 114 -30.22 7.03 -0.93
N THR A 115 -30.78 7.61 -1.97
CA THR A 115 -32.11 8.26 -1.89
C THR A 115 -33.25 7.37 -2.38
N VAL A 116 -32.94 6.26 -3.04
CA VAL A 116 -33.93 5.37 -3.65
C VAL A 116 -33.90 3.99 -3.01
N ALA A 117 -35.07 3.52 -2.58
CA ALA A 117 -35.24 2.22 -1.90
C ALA A 117 -35.65 1.08 -2.85
N PHE A 118 -36.01 1.40 -4.09
CA PHE A 118 -36.46 0.41 -5.08
C PHE A 118 -35.99 0.79 -6.48
N GLY A 119 -35.89 -0.21 -7.36
CA GLY A 119 -35.51 -0.04 -8.76
C GLY A 119 -34.01 -0.22 -9.02
N PRO A 120 -33.58 -0.09 -10.29
CA PRO A 120 -32.21 -0.40 -10.71
C PRO A 120 -31.16 0.57 -10.15
N GLU A 121 -31.57 1.71 -9.63
CA GLU A 121 -30.68 2.72 -9.02
C GLU A 121 -30.53 2.54 -7.50
N ALA A 122 -31.26 1.59 -6.90
CA ALA A 122 -31.22 1.28 -5.47
C ALA A 122 -29.86 0.69 -5.09
N ARG A 123 -29.29 1.18 -3.99
CA ARG A 123 -27.94 0.82 -3.53
C ARG A 123 -27.96 0.46 -2.05
N PRO A 124 -27.41 -0.71 -1.68
CA PRO A 124 -27.21 -1.09 -0.29
C PRO A 124 -25.91 -0.48 0.25
N GLY A 125 -25.69 -0.58 1.56
CA GLY A 125 -24.44 -0.17 2.19
C GLY A 125 -24.50 1.16 2.95
N ASN A 126 -23.45 1.46 3.70
CA ASN A 126 -23.29 2.73 4.42
C ASN A 126 -21.91 3.38 4.27
N CYS A 127 -21.10 2.88 3.33
CA CYS A 127 -19.74 3.30 2.99
C CYS A 127 -18.76 3.01 4.11
N THR A 128 -19.00 1.95 4.86
CA THR A 128 -18.11 1.47 5.88
C THR A 128 -18.10 -0.04 5.96
N TYR A 129 -16.97 -0.60 6.40
CA TYR A 129 -16.90 -2.02 6.68
C TYR A 129 -17.38 -2.29 8.11
N GLU A 130 -18.35 -3.20 8.26
CA GLU A 130 -18.96 -3.51 9.56
C GLU A 130 -19.01 -5.00 9.84
N LEU A 131 -19.26 -5.82 8.81
CA LEU A 131 -19.49 -7.25 8.97
C LEU A 131 -18.49 -8.09 8.15
N PRO A 132 -18.04 -9.25 8.68
CA PRO A 132 -17.18 -10.17 7.94
C PRO A 132 -17.78 -10.66 6.62
N THR A 133 -19.10 -10.66 6.48
CA THR A 133 -19.81 -11.05 5.25
C THR A 133 -19.60 -10.09 4.09
N GLU A 134 -19.16 -8.87 4.37
CA GLU A 134 -18.79 -7.85 3.37
C GLU A 134 -17.38 -8.06 2.82
N GLY A 135 -16.56 -8.88 3.51
CA GLY A 135 -15.18 -9.13 3.14
C GLY A 135 -15.06 -9.91 1.83
N VAL A 136 -14.49 -9.27 0.81
CA VAL A 136 -14.21 -9.91 -0.50
C VAL A 136 -12.86 -10.62 -0.43
N ARG A 137 -11.83 -9.93 0.10
CA ARG A 137 -10.47 -10.46 0.20
C ARG A 137 -9.69 -9.75 1.30
N THR A 138 -9.09 -10.52 2.19
CA THR A 138 -8.09 -10.02 3.14
C THR A 138 -6.70 -10.17 2.55
N SER A 139 -5.94 -9.08 2.52
CA SER A 139 -4.56 -9.06 2.04
C SER A 139 -3.63 -8.74 3.20
N THR A 140 -2.63 -9.59 3.42
CA THR A 140 -1.63 -9.41 4.48
C THR A 140 -0.32 -8.89 3.90
N PHE A 141 0.35 -8.02 4.65
CA PHE A 141 1.71 -7.62 4.33
C PHE A 141 2.66 -8.74 4.76
N ASN A 142 3.52 -9.16 3.83
CA ASN A 142 4.54 -10.17 4.11
C ASN A 142 5.79 -9.54 4.75
N ARG A 143 6.65 -10.36 5.35
CA ARG A 143 8.02 -9.96 5.79
C ARG A 143 8.08 -8.84 6.83
N GLY A 144 7.04 -8.71 7.66
CA GLY A 144 7.02 -7.79 8.81
C GLY A 144 6.76 -6.33 8.48
N PHE A 145 6.45 -6.00 7.22
CA PHE A 145 5.97 -4.68 6.86
C PHE A 145 4.59 -4.44 7.48
N LYS A 146 4.36 -3.21 7.93
CA LYS A 146 3.12 -2.85 8.64
C LYS A 146 2.70 -1.44 8.29
N ILE A 147 1.42 -1.16 8.51
CA ILE A 147 0.88 0.19 8.54
C ILE A 147 1.34 0.82 9.85
N SER A 148 2.14 1.88 9.76
CA SER A 148 2.60 2.69 10.90
C SER A 148 1.43 3.49 11.47
N LYS A 149 0.72 4.17 10.56
CA LYS A 149 -0.51 4.92 10.83
C LYS A 149 -1.29 5.14 9.55
N PHE A 150 -2.56 5.50 9.67
CA PHE A 150 -3.36 6.05 8.58
C PHE A 150 -4.02 7.33 9.06
N CYS A 151 -4.11 8.33 8.18
CA CYS A 151 -4.63 9.64 8.51
C CYS A 151 -5.57 10.16 7.43
N GLY A 152 -6.38 11.15 7.77
CA GLY A 152 -7.17 11.91 6.81
C GLY A 152 -7.62 13.25 7.39
N PHE A 153 -7.92 14.19 6.50
CA PHE A 153 -8.33 15.54 6.86
C PHE A 153 -9.84 15.63 7.13
N ASP A 154 -10.21 16.00 8.36
CA ASP A 154 -11.58 16.25 8.76
C ASP A 154 -11.93 17.72 8.47
N LYS A 155 -12.76 17.95 7.45
CA LYS A 155 -13.20 19.28 7.05
C LYS A 155 -14.12 19.96 8.07
N ALA A 156 -14.88 19.19 8.86
CA ALA A 156 -15.80 19.76 9.82
C ALA A 156 -15.06 20.42 11.00
N LEU A 157 -13.95 19.81 11.41
CA LEU A 157 -13.12 20.28 12.52
C LEU A 157 -11.83 20.98 12.06
N ASN A 158 -11.57 21.02 10.75
CA ASN A 158 -10.38 21.62 10.14
C ASN A 158 -9.07 21.05 10.74
N GLU A 159 -9.01 19.73 10.91
CA GLU A 159 -7.91 19.02 11.59
C GLU A 159 -7.57 17.70 10.90
N THR A 160 -6.29 17.32 10.85
CA THR A 160 -5.87 15.99 10.41
C THR A 160 -6.07 14.97 11.53
N ARG A 161 -6.84 13.92 11.26
CA ARG A 161 -7.07 12.80 12.17
C ARG A 161 -6.20 11.61 11.78
N CYS A 162 -5.59 10.96 12.76
CA CYS A 162 -4.74 9.79 12.54
C CYS A 162 -5.14 8.60 13.42
N SER A 163 -4.78 7.41 12.96
CA SER A 163 -4.92 6.17 13.70
C SER A 163 -4.12 6.18 14.99
N GLY A 164 -4.69 5.64 16.06
CA GLY A 164 -4.07 5.56 17.39
C GLY A 164 -4.46 6.69 18.34
N THR A 165 -4.91 7.83 17.82
CA THR A 165 -5.44 8.94 18.63
C THR A 165 -6.91 9.22 18.33
N ASN A 166 -7.26 9.28 17.05
CA ASN A 166 -8.56 9.79 16.61
C ASN A 166 -9.29 8.87 15.63
N LEU A 167 -8.62 7.85 15.08
CA LEU A 167 -9.22 6.89 14.17
C LEU A 167 -8.96 5.46 14.66
N ASP A 168 -10.02 4.66 14.72
CA ASP A 168 -9.97 3.22 14.95
C ASP A 168 -9.95 2.45 13.61
N SER A 169 -10.62 3.00 12.61
CA SER A 169 -10.60 2.46 11.25
C SER A 169 -10.74 3.55 10.19
N LEU A 170 -10.39 3.18 8.97
CA LEU A 170 -10.50 4.01 7.78
C LEU A 170 -11.01 3.16 6.61
N ASP A 171 -12.07 3.63 5.98
CA ASP A 171 -12.72 3.03 4.83
C ASP A 171 -12.60 3.97 3.63
N ILE A 172 -12.16 3.43 2.49
CA ILE A 172 -12.09 4.16 1.22
C ILE A 172 -12.98 3.43 0.23
N VAL A 173 -14.15 4.00 -0.06
CA VAL A 173 -15.22 3.36 -0.84
C VAL A 173 -15.45 4.10 -2.15
N TYR A 174 -15.75 3.34 -3.20
CA TYR A 174 -16.19 3.83 -4.50
C TYR A 174 -17.53 3.19 -4.84
N LEU A 175 -18.45 3.98 -5.38
CA LEU A 175 -19.78 3.51 -5.75
C LEU A 175 -20.29 4.24 -6.98
N ARG A 176 -20.90 3.52 -7.92
CA ARG A 176 -21.58 4.10 -9.07
C ARG A 176 -22.71 5.04 -8.64
N PRO A 177 -22.96 6.16 -9.35
CA PRO A 177 -22.19 6.75 -10.45
C PRO A 177 -21.10 7.70 -9.95
N ASN A 178 -20.84 7.74 -8.65
CA ASN A 178 -19.89 8.68 -8.08
C ASN A 178 -18.45 8.23 -8.37
N THR A 179 -17.73 9.02 -9.18
CA THR A 179 -16.31 8.76 -9.49
C THR A 179 -15.38 9.22 -8.37
N GLN A 180 -15.88 9.99 -7.41
CA GLN A 180 -15.14 10.44 -6.23
C GLN A 180 -15.02 9.31 -5.22
N SER A 181 -13.90 9.27 -4.50
CA SER A 181 -13.75 8.37 -3.35
C SER A 181 -14.53 8.91 -2.16
N ILE A 182 -15.24 8.02 -1.48
CA ILE A 182 -15.89 8.30 -0.21
C ILE A 182 -14.98 7.77 0.88
N ILE A 183 -14.44 8.68 1.69
CA ILE A 183 -13.45 8.37 2.71
C ILE A 183 -14.12 8.55 4.07
N THR A 184 -14.24 7.45 4.80
CA THR A 184 -14.90 7.42 6.11
C THR A 184 -13.93 6.92 7.16
N GLY A 185 -13.67 7.74 8.17
CA GLY A 185 -13.02 7.29 9.41
C GLY A 185 -14.05 6.78 10.40
N LYS A 186 -13.65 5.92 11.35
CA LYS A 186 -14.46 5.63 12.55
C LYS A 186 -13.68 5.96 13.81
N ARG A 187 -14.38 6.52 14.80
CA ARG A 187 -13.86 6.75 16.16
C ARG A 187 -14.88 6.31 17.20
N SER A 188 -14.52 5.39 18.06
CA SER A 188 -15.41 4.79 19.08
C SER A 188 -16.73 4.30 18.48
N GLY A 189 -16.67 3.74 17.26
CA GLY A 189 -17.85 3.27 16.51
C GLY A 189 -18.63 4.36 15.76
N ALA A 190 -18.34 5.64 15.96
CA ALA A 190 -18.99 6.72 15.22
C ALA A 190 -18.26 6.99 13.88
N PRO A 191 -18.96 6.94 12.73
CA PRO A 191 -18.35 7.26 11.44
C PRO A 191 -18.18 8.77 11.26
N MET A 192 -17.15 9.17 10.53
CA MET A 192 -16.84 10.55 10.18
C MET A 192 -16.31 10.65 8.75
N THR A 193 -16.69 11.69 8.03
CA THR A 193 -16.23 11.93 6.65
C THR A 193 -14.87 12.64 6.62
N LEU A 194 -13.98 12.18 5.75
CA LEU A 194 -12.66 12.77 5.54
C LEU A 194 -12.53 13.23 4.07
N GLU A 195 -11.71 14.25 3.80
CA GLU A 195 -11.45 14.77 2.44
C GLU A 195 -10.30 14.04 1.74
N ASP A 196 -9.41 13.40 2.51
CA ASP A 196 -8.31 12.60 2.00
C ASP A 196 -8.00 11.43 2.94
N ALA A 197 -7.17 10.52 2.45
CA ALA A 197 -6.64 9.39 3.19
C ALA A 197 -5.16 9.23 2.84
N THR A 198 -4.30 9.13 3.85
CA THR A 198 -2.89 8.80 3.69
C THR A 198 -2.53 7.62 4.58
N ILE A 199 -2.06 6.53 3.96
CA ILE A 199 -1.66 5.30 4.63
C ILE A 199 -0.14 5.25 4.65
N TYR A 200 0.43 5.19 5.86
CA TYR A 200 1.87 5.15 6.09
C TYR A 200 2.30 3.69 6.25
N LEU A 201 3.11 3.18 5.33
CA LEU A 201 3.71 1.86 5.39
C LEU A 201 5.14 1.98 5.87
N ALA A 202 5.50 1.19 6.88
CA ALA A 202 6.83 1.17 7.47
C ALA A 202 7.50 -0.18 7.27
N SER A 203 8.82 -0.15 7.09
CA SER A 203 9.67 -1.32 7.18
C SER A 203 9.70 -1.90 8.60
N PRO A 204 10.02 -3.20 8.79
CA PRO A 204 10.02 -3.85 10.11
C PRO A 204 10.92 -3.17 11.15
N ASP A 205 11.98 -2.51 10.69
CA ASP A 205 12.95 -1.75 11.49
C ASP A 205 12.55 -0.29 11.72
N GLY A 206 11.46 0.18 11.11
CA GLY A 206 10.97 1.57 11.22
C GLY A 206 11.86 2.62 10.55
N GLY A 207 12.93 2.22 9.86
CA GLY A 207 13.90 3.14 9.28
C GLY A 207 13.49 3.74 7.94
N THR A 208 12.50 3.17 7.26
CA THR A 208 11.98 3.66 5.99
C THR A 208 10.46 3.62 5.96
N GLU A 209 9.86 4.70 5.44
CA GLU A 209 8.41 4.81 5.24
C GLU A 209 8.08 5.15 3.79
N ARG A 210 6.93 4.63 3.32
CA ARG A 210 6.30 4.98 2.06
C ARG A 210 4.84 5.21 2.30
N CYS A 211 4.27 6.18 1.57
CA CYS A 211 2.88 6.54 1.75
C CYS A 211 2.06 6.26 0.50
N VAL A 212 0.83 5.80 0.73
CA VAL A 212 -0.22 5.73 -0.28
C VAL A 212 -1.25 6.79 0.08
N SER A 213 -1.43 7.78 -0.79
CA SER A 213 -2.39 8.86 -0.60
C SER A 213 -3.53 8.73 -1.58
N VAL A 214 -4.75 8.93 -1.07
CA VAL A 214 -6.00 8.93 -1.82
C VAL A 214 -6.70 10.25 -1.55
N THR A 215 -7.08 10.94 -2.62
CA THR A 215 -7.83 12.20 -2.55
C THR A 215 -9.31 11.94 -2.79
N LYS A 216 -10.20 12.80 -2.30
CA LYS A 216 -11.64 12.74 -2.60
C LYS A 216 -11.98 12.62 -4.08
N VAL A 217 -11.17 13.18 -4.98
CA VAL A 217 -11.42 13.08 -6.43
C VAL A 217 -11.05 11.70 -7.01
N GLY A 218 -10.61 10.74 -6.17
CA GLY A 218 -10.28 9.38 -6.58
C GLY A 218 -8.85 9.21 -7.11
N GLN A 219 -7.99 10.23 -6.98
CA GLN A 219 -6.57 10.08 -7.32
C GLN A 219 -5.88 9.22 -6.26
N VAL A 220 -5.15 8.19 -6.70
CA VAL A 220 -4.31 7.32 -5.87
C VAL A 220 -2.85 7.50 -6.26
N SER A 221 -2.01 7.94 -5.32
CA SER A 221 -0.57 8.15 -5.52
C SER A 221 0.26 7.39 -4.49
N VAL A 222 1.43 6.89 -4.92
CA VAL A 222 2.43 6.28 -4.05
C VAL A 222 3.65 7.18 -4.02
N GLY A 223 4.16 7.49 -2.85
CA GLY A 223 5.23 8.47 -2.71
C GLY A 223 5.96 8.46 -1.38
N ILE A 224 6.74 9.53 -1.18
CA ILE A 224 7.32 9.87 0.12
C ILE A 224 6.19 10.42 0.99
N CYS A 225 6.22 10.08 2.28
CA CYS A 225 5.24 10.56 3.23
C CYS A 225 5.36 12.08 3.45
N PRO A 226 4.23 12.79 3.59
CA PRO A 226 4.20 14.22 3.92
C PRO A 226 4.61 14.48 5.38
#